data_AF-A0A4Q2YQ90-F1
#
_entry.id   AF-A0A4Q2YQ90-F1
#
_cell.length_a   1.000
_cell.length_b   1.000
_cell.length_c   1.000
_cell.angle_alpha   90.00
_cell.angle_beta   90.00
_cell.angle_gamma   90.00
#
_symmetry.space_group_name_H-M   'P 1'
#
loop_
_entity.id
_entity.type
_entity.pdbx_description
1 polymer ?
#
loop_
_entity_poly.entity_id
_entity_poly.type
_entity_poly.pdbx_seq_one_letter_code
_entity_poly.pdbx_strand_id
1 'polypeptide(L)'
;PNYKLKMSKQAQDTIRRTRGPRYTPVSKRQDKPDGIAWILKNHPEVSDGAIGKLIGTTRNTIGAIRDRSHWNSANIVAKDPVTLGLCSQRELDALVAKAAKKAGIKAPEDSRFEGDREALLEELRAERTAANEARAAEEASEEQA
;
A
#
# COMPACT_ATOMS: atom_id res chain seq x y z
N PRO A 1 25.20 -48.25 12.75
CA PRO A 1 25.32 -46.80 12.43
C PRO A 1 24.09 -46.07 12.97
N ASN A 2 24.29 -45.15 13.93
CA ASN A 2 23.21 -44.57 14.73
C ASN A 2 22.99 -43.11 14.31
N TYR A 3 22.38 -42.91 13.14
CA TYR A 3 22.03 -41.58 12.64
C TYR A 3 20.62 -41.19 13.11
N LYS A 4 20.50 -40.04 13.77
CA LYS A 4 19.22 -39.44 14.16
C LYS A 4 18.96 -38.19 13.32
N LEU A 5 17.75 -38.10 12.76
CA LEU A 5 17.30 -36.93 12.01
C LEU A 5 17.38 -35.68 12.91
N LYS A 6 17.95 -34.59 12.39
CA LYS A 6 17.92 -33.28 13.04
C LYS A 6 17.12 -32.31 12.18
N MET A 7 16.21 -31.58 12.83
CA MET A 7 15.40 -30.56 12.17
C MET A 7 16.31 -29.39 11.75
N SER A 8 16.29 -29.04 10.48
CA SER A 8 17.00 -27.88 9.95
C SER A 8 16.41 -26.59 10.52
N LYS A 9 17.27 -25.71 11.08
CA LYS A 9 16.90 -24.37 11.55
C LYS A 9 16.61 -23.37 10.44
N GLN A 10 16.74 -23.76 9.17
CA GLN A 10 16.14 -23.01 8.05
C GLN A 10 14.62 -23.18 8.14
N ALA A 11 14.02 -22.52 9.14
CA ALA A 11 12.68 -21.99 8.98
C ALA A 11 12.68 -21.32 7.62
N GLN A 12 11.84 -21.85 6.73
CA GLN A 12 11.66 -21.42 5.36
C GLN A 12 11.73 -19.90 5.33
N ASP A 13 12.89 -19.36 4.97
CA ASP A 13 13.03 -17.94 4.75
C ASP A 13 12.14 -17.70 3.55
N THR A 14 10.90 -17.27 3.83
CA THR A 14 9.85 -17.13 2.83
C THR A 14 10.47 -16.28 1.76
N ILE A 15 10.80 -16.90 0.62
CA ILE A 15 11.63 -16.28 -0.41
C ILE A 15 11.06 -14.89 -0.65
N ARG A 16 11.76 -13.86 -0.13
CA ARG A 16 11.35 -12.48 -0.28
C ARG A 16 11.48 -12.20 -1.76
N ARG A 17 10.37 -12.36 -2.49
CA ARG A 17 10.35 -12.20 -3.94
C ARG A 17 11.01 -10.87 -4.27
N THR A 18 12.01 -10.93 -5.13
CA THR A 18 12.68 -9.74 -5.64
C THR A 18 11.61 -8.80 -6.19
N ARG A 19 11.65 -7.53 -5.79
CA ARG A 19 10.71 -6.49 -6.22
C ARG A 19 10.85 -6.25 -7.73
N GLY A 20 10.23 -7.11 -8.53
CA GLY A 20 10.12 -7.00 -9.98
C GLY A 20 8.65 -6.93 -10.41
N PRO A 21 8.38 -6.50 -11.65
CA PRO A 21 7.02 -6.48 -12.19
C PRO A 21 6.40 -7.88 -12.09
N ARG A 22 5.18 -7.95 -11.53
CA ARG A 22 4.48 -9.23 -11.37
C ARG A 22 4.15 -9.77 -12.76
N TYR A 23 4.63 -10.99 -13.08
CA TYR A 23 4.22 -11.67 -14.29
C TYR A 23 2.71 -11.90 -14.24
N THR A 24 1.99 -11.36 -15.22
CA THR A 24 0.56 -11.57 -15.36
C THR A 24 0.33 -12.80 -16.24
N PRO A 25 -0.37 -13.83 -15.75
CA PRO A 25 -0.64 -15.04 -16.53
C PRO A 25 -1.47 -14.71 -17.78
N VAL A 26 -1.37 -15.55 -18.81
CA VAL A 26 -2.01 -15.34 -20.13
C VAL A 26 -3.52 -15.12 -20.01
N SER A 27 -4.18 -15.86 -19.12
CA SER A 27 -5.61 -15.73 -18.83
C SER A 27 -6.03 -14.32 -18.46
N LYS A 28 -5.18 -13.58 -17.74
CA LYS A 28 -5.46 -12.22 -17.26
C LYS A 28 -4.86 -11.12 -18.14
N ARG A 29 -4.31 -11.46 -19.33
CA ARG A 29 -3.71 -10.46 -20.22
C ARG A 29 -4.74 -9.59 -20.93
N GLN A 30 -5.94 -10.13 -21.15
CA GLN A 30 -7.06 -9.37 -21.74
C GLN A 30 -7.57 -8.28 -20.78
N ASP A 31 -7.42 -8.48 -19.46
CA ASP A 31 -7.83 -7.52 -18.44
C ASP A 31 -6.80 -6.39 -18.22
N LYS A 32 -5.57 -6.53 -18.75
CA LYS A 32 -4.52 -5.51 -18.63
C LYS A 32 -4.94 -4.16 -19.22
N PRO A 33 -5.44 -4.08 -20.48
CA PRO A 33 -5.86 -2.80 -21.04
C PRO A 33 -6.95 -2.12 -20.22
N ASP A 34 -7.91 -2.89 -19.69
CA ASP A 34 -8.98 -2.39 -18.82
C ASP A 34 -8.42 -1.75 -17.54
N GLY A 35 -7.49 -2.44 -16.87
CA GLY A 35 -6.83 -1.94 -15.67
C GLY A 35 -5.95 -0.71 -15.91
N ILE A 36 -5.23 -0.66 -17.04
CA ILE A 36 -4.40 0.49 -17.42
C ILE A 36 -5.28 1.71 -17.71
N ALA A 37 -6.37 1.52 -18.45
CA ALA A 37 -7.31 2.60 -18.78
C ALA A 37 -7.93 3.21 -17.52
N TRP A 38 -8.22 2.39 -16.51
CA TRP A 38 -8.72 2.88 -15.22
C TRP A 38 -7.69 3.73 -14.47
N ILE A 39 -6.43 3.31 -14.41
CA ILE A 39 -5.38 4.11 -13.76
C ILE A 39 -5.18 5.44 -14.48
N LEU A 40 -5.12 5.42 -15.82
CA LEU A 40 -4.96 6.65 -16.62
C LEU A 40 -6.13 7.63 -16.43
N LYS A 41 -7.35 7.12 -16.21
CA LYS A 41 -8.55 7.93 -16.00
C LYS A 41 -8.66 8.50 -14.59
N ASN A 42 -8.40 7.69 -13.56
CA ASN A 42 -8.63 8.07 -12.16
C ASN A 42 -7.39 8.66 -11.48
N HIS A 43 -6.20 8.27 -11.93
CA HIS A 43 -4.92 8.65 -11.33
C HIS A 43 -3.92 9.17 -12.38
N PRO A 44 -4.20 10.31 -13.03
CA PRO A 44 -3.29 10.89 -14.03
C PRO A 44 -1.92 11.30 -13.44
N GLU A 45 -1.81 11.44 -12.12
CA GLU A 45 -0.57 11.72 -11.39
C GLU A 45 0.43 10.54 -11.41
N VAL A 46 -0.04 9.34 -11.75
CA VAL A 46 0.79 8.12 -11.76
C VAL A 46 1.61 8.03 -13.05
N SER A 47 2.93 7.95 -12.92
CA SER A 47 3.83 7.78 -14.07
C SER A 47 3.70 6.39 -14.75
N ASP A 48 3.87 6.33 -16.07
CA ASP A 48 3.81 5.08 -16.85
C ASP A 48 4.81 4.01 -16.37
N GLY A 49 5.97 4.44 -15.86
CA GLY A 49 6.97 3.53 -15.28
C GLY A 49 6.49 2.85 -14.00
N ALA A 50 5.59 3.49 -13.25
CA ALA A 50 4.92 2.92 -12.08
C ALA A 50 3.81 1.94 -12.50
N ILE A 51 2.99 2.32 -13.48
CA ILE A 51 1.94 1.45 -14.06
C ILE A 51 2.54 0.15 -14.60
N GLY A 52 3.65 0.26 -15.35
CA GLY A 52 4.36 -0.90 -15.89
C GLY A 52 4.85 -1.88 -14.82
N LYS A 53 5.31 -1.37 -13.67
CA LYS A 53 5.75 -2.20 -12.53
C LYS A 53 4.57 -2.83 -11.78
N LEU A 54 3.45 -2.12 -11.66
CA LEU A 54 2.26 -2.59 -10.95
C LEU A 54 1.56 -3.72 -11.70
N ILE A 55 1.24 -3.50 -12.98
CA ILE A 55 0.45 -4.45 -13.79
C ILE A 55 1.32 -5.50 -14.49
N GLY A 56 2.60 -5.20 -14.72
CA GLY A 56 3.48 -6.05 -15.53
C GLY A 56 3.24 -5.86 -17.02
N THR A 57 3.31 -4.60 -17.47
CA THR A 57 3.15 -4.20 -18.88
C THR A 57 4.31 -3.30 -19.32
N THR A 58 4.41 -3.01 -20.62
CA THR A 58 5.43 -2.11 -21.18
C THR A 58 4.90 -0.69 -21.34
N ARG A 59 5.81 0.30 -21.32
CA ARG A 59 5.48 1.71 -21.58
C ARG A 59 4.84 1.93 -22.95
N ASN A 60 5.25 1.15 -23.96
CA ASN A 60 4.68 1.23 -25.30
C ASN A 60 3.19 0.85 -25.31
N THR A 61 2.82 -0.23 -24.61
CA THR A 61 1.41 -0.63 -24.49
C THR A 61 0.59 0.41 -23.74
N ILE A 62 1.14 1.04 -22.70
CA ILE A 62 0.46 2.11 -21.95
C ILE A 62 0.21 3.33 -22.86
N GLY A 63 1.22 3.74 -23.65
CA GLY A 63 1.07 4.80 -24.65
C GLY A 63 -0.02 4.48 -25.67
N ALA A 64 -0.02 3.27 -26.22
CA ALA A 64 -1.04 2.84 -27.18
C ALA A 64 -2.47 2.87 -26.61
N ILE A 65 -2.64 2.61 -25.31
CA ILE A 65 -3.96 2.71 -24.65
C ILE A 65 -4.36 4.17 -24.45
N ARG A 66 -3.41 5.03 -24.06
CA ARG A 66 -3.61 6.49 -23.91
C ARG A 66 -4.03 7.13 -25.23
N ASP A 67 -3.36 6.75 -26.31
CA ASP A 67 -3.61 7.27 -27.67
C ASP A 67 -4.74 6.52 -28.40
N ARG A 68 -5.37 5.53 -27.74
CA ARG A 68 -6.41 4.65 -28.30
C ARG A 68 -5.98 3.93 -29.59
N SER A 69 -4.68 3.72 -29.78
CA SER A 69 -4.08 2.99 -30.90
C SER A 69 -3.83 1.50 -30.61
N HIS A 70 -4.20 1.02 -29.42
CA HIS A 70 -4.19 -0.41 -29.13
C HIS A 70 -5.15 -1.16 -30.07
N TRP A 71 -4.76 -2.34 -30.55
CA TRP A 71 -5.56 -3.13 -31.50
C TRP A 71 -7.00 -3.41 -31.01
N ASN A 72 -7.20 -3.47 -29.69
CA ASN A 72 -8.51 -3.69 -29.07
C ASN A 72 -9.11 -2.43 -28.43
N SER A 73 -8.70 -1.23 -28.83
CA SER A 73 -9.07 0.03 -28.16
C SER A 73 -10.58 0.25 -28.05
N ALA A 74 -11.36 -0.23 -29.01
CA ALA A 74 -12.82 -0.12 -29.03
C ALA A 74 -13.51 -0.85 -27.87
N ASN A 75 -12.92 -1.93 -27.36
CA ASN A 75 -13.54 -2.77 -26.32
C ASN A 75 -12.95 -2.54 -24.92
N ILE A 76 -12.01 -1.60 -24.77
CA ILE A 76 -11.37 -1.34 -23.47
C ILE A 76 -12.36 -0.64 -22.55
N VAL A 77 -12.61 -1.24 -21.38
CA VAL A 77 -13.46 -0.65 -20.33
C VAL A 77 -12.59 -0.37 -19.12
N ALA A 78 -12.57 0.90 -18.68
CA ALA A 78 -11.85 1.29 -17.48
C ALA A 78 -12.44 0.58 -16.23
N LYS A 79 -11.78 -0.49 -15.79
CA LYS A 79 -12.13 -1.27 -14.59
C LYS A 79 -10.98 -1.26 -13.61
N ASP A 80 -11.31 -1.29 -12.32
CA ASP A 80 -10.32 -1.22 -11.25
C ASP A 80 -9.36 -2.43 -11.31
N PRO A 81 -8.04 -2.22 -11.42
CA PRO A 81 -7.05 -3.29 -11.48
C PRO A 81 -7.00 -4.19 -10.23
N VAL A 82 -7.51 -3.73 -9.08
CA VAL A 82 -7.64 -4.55 -7.87
C VAL A 82 -8.77 -5.56 -8.03
N THR A 83 -9.92 -5.13 -8.56
CA THR A 83 -11.07 -6.01 -8.83
C THR A 83 -10.77 -7.08 -9.89
N LEU A 84 -9.92 -6.74 -10.87
CA LEU A 84 -9.40 -7.66 -11.88
C LEU A 84 -8.34 -8.64 -11.30
N GLY A 85 -7.88 -8.38 -10.07
CA GLY A 85 -6.83 -9.15 -9.41
C GLY A 85 -5.49 -9.07 -10.14
N LEU A 86 -5.16 -7.90 -10.70
CA LEU A 86 -3.87 -7.57 -11.30
C LEU A 86 -2.89 -7.03 -10.25
N CYS A 87 -3.40 -6.24 -9.30
CA CYS A 87 -2.66 -5.74 -8.15
C CYS A 87 -3.45 -5.91 -6.84
N SER A 88 -2.77 -5.80 -5.72
CA SER A 88 -3.43 -5.71 -4.41
C SER A 88 -3.79 -4.25 -4.08
N GLN A 89 -4.79 -4.06 -3.22
CA GLN A 89 -5.20 -2.73 -2.75
C GLN A 89 -4.01 -1.95 -2.17
N ARG A 90 -3.21 -2.61 -1.32
CA ARG A 90 -2.02 -2.03 -0.70
C ARG A 90 -0.99 -1.52 -1.72
N GLU A 91 -0.83 -2.22 -2.85
CA GLU A 91 0.10 -1.81 -3.90
C GLU A 91 -0.44 -0.61 -4.68
N LEU A 92 -1.75 -0.55 -4.93
CA LEU A 92 -2.39 0.59 -5.57
C LEU A 92 -2.30 1.84 -4.69
N ASP A 93 -2.69 1.73 -3.42
CA ASP A 93 -2.66 2.85 -2.47
C ASP A 93 -1.24 3.40 -2.29
N ALA A 94 -0.24 2.51 -2.17
CA ALA A 94 1.16 2.91 -2.07
C ALA A 94 1.66 3.64 -3.33
N LEU A 95 1.17 3.24 -4.51
CA LEU A 95 1.50 3.88 -5.78
C LEU A 95 0.90 5.29 -5.86
N VAL A 96 -0.38 5.41 -5.51
CA VAL A 96 -1.14 6.67 -5.52
C VAL A 96 -0.55 7.64 -4.51
N ALA A 97 -0.29 7.20 -3.27
CA ALA A 97 0.34 8.04 -2.25
C ALA A 97 1.73 8.55 -2.69
N LYS A 98 2.53 7.69 -3.33
CA LYS A 98 3.84 8.07 -3.86
C LYS A 98 3.72 9.04 -5.04
N ALA A 99 2.73 8.85 -5.90
CA ALA A 99 2.47 9.72 -7.04
C ALA A 99 1.97 11.10 -6.58
N ALA A 100 1.00 11.14 -5.66
CA ALA A 100 0.49 12.36 -5.04
C ALA A 100 1.62 13.16 -4.35
N LYS A 101 2.47 12.50 -3.56
CA LYS A 101 3.64 13.12 -2.94
C LYS A 101 4.61 13.71 -3.98
N LYS A 102 4.81 13.02 -5.10
CA LYS A 102 5.67 13.52 -6.20
C LYS A 102 5.03 14.69 -6.95
N ALA A 103 3.72 14.69 -7.09
CA ALA A 103 2.94 15.74 -7.74
C ALA A 103 2.74 16.97 -6.83
N GLY A 104 3.15 16.92 -5.56
CA GLY A 104 2.96 18.01 -4.60
C GLY A 104 1.50 18.15 -4.12
N ILE A 105 0.65 17.19 -4.46
CA ILE A 105 -0.73 17.12 -4.00
C ILE A 105 -0.68 16.53 -2.58
N LYS A 106 -0.96 17.35 -1.56
CA LYS A 106 -1.18 16.84 -0.20
C LYS A 106 -2.32 15.83 -0.28
N ALA A 107 -2.08 14.63 0.26
CA ALA A 107 -3.14 13.63 0.37
C ALA A 107 -4.32 14.28 1.12
N PRO A 108 -5.57 14.03 0.70
CA PRO A 108 -6.71 14.43 1.50
C PRO A 108 -6.58 13.70 2.84
N GLU A 109 -6.31 14.46 3.91
CA GLU A 109 -6.39 13.95 5.28
C GLU A 109 -7.87 13.60 5.50
N ASP A 110 -8.16 12.33 5.81
CA ASP A 110 -9.51 11.89 6.13
C ASP A 110 -9.87 12.40 7.53
N SER A 111 -10.41 13.61 7.59
CA SER A 111 -10.73 14.33 8.83
C SER A 111 -11.96 13.77 9.56
N ARG A 112 -12.60 12.71 9.04
CA ARG A 112 -13.83 12.15 9.62
C ARG A 112 -13.68 11.67 11.06
N PHE A 113 -12.47 11.26 11.47
CA PHE A 113 -12.19 10.73 12.80
C PHE A 113 -11.27 11.66 13.63
N GLU A 114 -11.10 12.92 13.22
CA GLU A 114 -10.25 13.86 13.96
C GLU A 114 -10.76 14.07 15.40
N GLY A 115 -12.08 14.18 15.59
CA GLY A 115 -12.68 14.36 16.92
C GLY A 115 -12.49 13.17 17.86
N ASP A 116 -12.75 11.94 17.37
CA ASP A 116 -12.57 10.72 18.17
C ASP A 116 -11.09 10.51 18.54
N ARG A 117 -10.18 10.91 17.65
CA ARG A 117 -8.74 10.83 17.87
C ARG A 117 -8.25 11.83 18.90
N GLU A 118 -8.77 13.06 18.88
CA GLU A 118 -8.45 14.09 19.86
C GLU A 118 -8.93 13.71 21.26
N ALA A 119 -10.16 13.21 21.39
CA ALA A 119 -10.70 12.75 22.67
C ALA A 119 -9.84 11.64 23.31
N LEU A 120 -9.41 10.65 22.51
CA LEU A 120 -8.58 9.54 22.98
C LEU A 120 -7.16 10.02 23.39
N LEU A 121 -6.61 11.01 22.68
CA LEU A 121 -5.32 11.64 23.01
C LEU A 121 -5.38 12.40 24.34
N GLU A 122 -6.50 13.07 24.63
CA GLU A 122 -6.70 13.80 25.89
C GLU A 122 -6.85 12.85 27.08
N GLU A 123 -7.61 11.76 26.90
CA GLU A 123 -7.75 10.71 27.90
C GLU A 123 -6.40 10.06 28.26
N LEU A 124 -5.60 9.70 27.25
CA LEU A 124 -4.24 9.17 27.43
C LEU A 124 -3.29 10.15 28.13
N ARG A 125 -3.47 11.46 27.92
CA ARG A 125 -2.66 12.49 28.58
C ARG A 125 -3.05 12.61 30.05
N ALA A 126 -4.35 12.63 30.36
CA ALA A 126 -4.87 12.68 31.71
C ALA A 126 -4.43 11.45 32.54
N GLU A 127 -4.45 10.26 31.93
CA GLU A 127 -3.98 9.03 32.58
C GLU A 127 -2.48 9.11 32.91
N ARG A 128 -1.65 9.63 31.98
CA ARG A 128 -0.21 9.80 32.21
C ARG A 128 0.11 10.85 33.28
N THR A 129 -0.63 11.96 33.31
CA THR A 129 -0.42 12.99 34.34
C THR A 129 -0.82 12.47 35.71
N ALA A 130 -1.97 11.81 35.82
CA ALA A 130 -2.41 11.20 37.07
C ALA A 130 -1.43 10.13 37.57
N ALA A 131 -0.91 9.29 36.67
CA ALA A 131 0.10 8.30 37.02
C ALA A 131 1.43 8.93 37.50
N ASN A 132 1.88 10.02 36.87
CA ASN A 132 3.08 10.73 37.30
C ASN A 132 2.88 11.44 38.63
N GLU A 133 1.71 12.05 38.87
CA GLU A 133 1.38 12.72 40.12
C GLU A 133 1.28 11.71 41.28
N ALA A 134 0.64 10.56 41.05
CA ALA A 134 0.60 9.48 42.02
C ALA A 134 2.01 8.97 42.37
N ARG A 135 2.87 8.80 41.36
CA ARG A 135 4.25 8.37 41.55
C ARG A 135 5.09 9.41 42.31
N ALA A 136 4.89 10.70 42.02
CA ALA A 136 5.54 11.79 42.75
C ALA A 136 5.06 11.89 44.21
N ALA A 137 3.78 11.59 44.47
CA ALA A 137 3.23 11.56 45.83
C ALA A 137 3.77 10.37 46.64
N GLU A 138 3.95 9.20 46.02
CA GLU A 138 4.60 8.04 46.65
C GLU A 138 6.08 8.35 46.99
N GLU A 139 6.86 8.89 46.04
CA GLU A 139 8.25 9.29 46.27
C GLU A 139 8.39 10.34 47.38
N ALA A 140 7.48 11.32 47.43
CA ALA A 140 7.47 12.33 48.51
C ALA A 140 7.10 11.75 49.88
N SER A 141 6.33 10.67 49.92
CA SER A 141 5.99 9.97 51.18
C SER A 141 7.13 9.07 51.66
N GLU A 142 7.94 8.52 50.75
CA GLU A 142 9.13 7.71 51.06
C GLU A 142 10.31 8.58 51.54
N GLU A 143 10.48 9.80 51.03
CA GLU A 143 11.54 10.73 51.51
C GLU A 143 11.27 11.33 52.90
N GLN A 144 10.04 11.22 53.43
CA GLN A 144 9.65 11.76 54.74
C GLN A 144 9.64 10.72 55.87
N ALA A 145 10.00 9.45 55.59
CA ALA A 145 10.10 8.35 56.54
C ALA A 145 11.56 8.02 56.90
#